data_AF-A0A2E8D514-F1
#
_entry.id   AF-A0A2E8D514-F1
#
_cell.length_a   1.000
_cell.length_b   1.000
_cell.length_c   1.000
_cell.angle_alpha   90.00
_cell.angle_beta   90.00
_cell.angle_gamma   90.00
#
_symmetry.space_group_name_H-M   'P 1'
#
loop_
_entity.id
_entity.type
_entity.pdbx_description
1 polymer ?
#
loop_
_entity_poly.entity_id
_entity_poly.type
_entity_poly.pdbx_seq_one_letter_code
_entity_poly.pdbx_strand_id
1 'polypeptide(L)'
;MAGAAIDFLEEEAAKRPDRTEPTESLRAAWDAWRSDLLGAACDEPVCSNENLRIRANSLALRASQAALAAANGTGYVVGHPAGRWCREALFFLVWSCPQPVMAANLCELAGIAD
;
A
#
# COMPACT_ATOMS: atom_id res chain seq x y z
N MET A 1 -5.21 -1.77 6.34
CA MET A 1 -5.60 -2.39 5.05
C MET A 1 -4.41 -2.93 4.28
N ALA A 2 -3.32 -2.17 4.10
CA ALA A 2 -2.18 -2.61 3.29
C ALA A 2 -1.60 -3.98 3.72
N GLY A 3 -1.30 -4.18 5.01
CA GLY A 3 -0.85 -5.48 5.53
C GLY A 3 -1.80 -6.63 5.15
N ALA A 4 -3.11 -6.50 5.42
CA ALA A 4 -4.10 -7.53 5.07
C ALA A 4 -4.21 -7.79 3.55
N ALA A 5 -4.00 -6.76 2.72
CA ALA A 5 -3.96 -6.91 1.27
C ALA A 5 -2.70 -7.68 0.82
N ILE A 6 -1.56 -7.47 1.48
CA ILE A 6 -0.32 -8.22 1.23
C ILE A 6 -0.46 -9.67 1.72
N ASP A 7 -1.06 -9.90 2.89
CA ASP A 7 -1.32 -11.25 3.39
C ASP A 7 -2.18 -12.05 2.38
N PHE A 8 -3.22 -11.43 1.82
CA PHE A 8 -4.02 -12.03 0.75
C PHE A 8 -3.20 -12.30 -0.52
N LEU A 9 -2.29 -11.40 -0.90
CA LEU A 9 -1.41 -11.60 -2.05
C LEU A 9 -0.47 -12.79 -1.85
N GLU A 10 0.03 -13.02 -0.63
CA GLU A 10 0.86 -14.18 -0.31
C GLU A 10 0.08 -15.49 -0.43
N GLU A 11 -1.16 -15.53 0.05
CA GLU A 11 -2.06 -16.67 -0.14
C GLU A 11 -2.31 -16.96 -1.64
N GLU A 12 -2.45 -15.93 -2.45
CA GLU A 12 -2.63 -16.06 -3.90
C GLU A 12 -1.33 -16.45 -4.61
N ALA A 13 -0.17 -15.96 -4.18
CA ALA A 13 1.14 -16.31 -4.73
C ALA A 13 1.51 -17.77 -4.46
N ALA A 14 1.09 -18.32 -3.30
CA ALA A 14 1.23 -19.74 -3.00
C ALA A 14 0.51 -20.65 -4.02
N LYS A 15 -0.57 -20.15 -4.63
CA LYS A 15 -1.35 -20.86 -5.66
C LYS A 15 -0.85 -20.58 -7.08
N ARG A 16 -0.21 -19.42 -7.29
CA ARG A 16 0.15 -18.85 -8.60
C ARG A 16 1.55 -18.21 -8.52
N PRO A 17 2.61 -18.96 -8.85
CA PRO A 17 4.00 -18.52 -8.64
C PRO A 17 4.41 -17.26 -9.41
N ASP A 18 3.69 -16.91 -10.48
CA ASP A 18 3.88 -15.67 -11.25
C ASP A 18 3.61 -14.40 -10.42
N ARG A 19 2.98 -14.53 -9.25
CA ARG A 19 2.66 -13.43 -8.34
C ARG A 19 3.65 -13.27 -7.19
N THR A 20 4.64 -14.15 -7.08
CA THR A 20 5.59 -14.15 -5.95
C THR A 20 6.41 -12.87 -5.91
N GLU A 21 7.09 -12.52 -7.00
CA GLU A 21 7.96 -11.33 -7.07
C GLU A 21 7.24 -10.01 -6.69
N PRO A 22 6.08 -9.65 -7.26
CA PRO A 22 5.39 -8.42 -6.86
C PRO A 22 4.90 -8.45 -5.42
N THR A 23 4.55 -9.64 -4.89
CA THR A 23 4.13 -9.81 -3.50
C THR A 23 5.30 -9.61 -2.53
N GLU A 24 6.45 -10.21 -2.82
CA GLU A 24 7.68 -10.05 -2.03
C GLU A 24 8.15 -8.60 -2.02
N SER A 25 8.08 -7.91 -3.16
CA SER A 25 8.40 -6.48 -3.26
C SER A 25 7.51 -5.62 -2.35
N LEU A 26 6.20 -5.87 -2.36
CA LEU A 26 5.25 -5.18 -1.48
C LEU A 26 5.46 -5.52 0.00
N ARG A 27 5.77 -6.79 0.32
CA ARG A 27 6.08 -7.22 1.69
C ARG A 27 7.34 -6.53 2.22
N ALA A 28 8.40 -6.50 1.43
CA ALA A 28 9.64 -5.83 1.82
C ALA A 28 9.42 -4.33 2.07
N ALA A 29 8.64 -3.66 1.21
CA ALA A 29 8.27 -2.26 1.41
C ALA A 29 7.45 -2.04 2.70
N TRP A 30 6.53 -2.96 3.00
CA TRP A 30 5.73 -2.95 4.24
C TRP A 30 6.59 -3.14 5.48
N ASP A 31 7.50 -4.10 5.49
CA ASP A 31 8.35 -4.38 6.64
C ASP A 31 9.31 -3.22 6.90
N ALA A 32 9.91 -2.66 5.85
CA ALA A 32 10.75 -1.47 5.96
C ALA A 32 9.97 -0.27 6.52
N TRP A 33 8.79 0.03 5.96
CA TRP A 33 7.95 1.12 6.44
C TRP A 33 7.49 0.91 7.89
N ARG A 34 7.10 -0.32 8.25
CA ARG A 34 6.69 -0.68 9.60
C ARG A 34 7.84 -0.49 10.60
N SER A 35 9.05 -0.89 10.22
CA SER A 35 10.24 -0.66 11.03
C SER A 35 10.47 0.83 11.27
N ASP A 36 10.43 1.65 10.20
CA ASP A 36 10.64 3.10 10.30
C ASP A 36 9.57 3.79 11.16
N LEU A 37 8.30 3.36 11.04
CA LEU A 37 7.19 3.87 11.85
C LEU A 37 7.39 3.56 13.34
N LEU A 38 7.78 2.33 13.66
CA LEU A 38 8.02 1.92 15.04
C LEU A 38 9.24 2.64 15.62
N GLY A 39 10.32 2.82 14.84
CA GLY A 39 11.48 3.61 15.24
C GLY A 39 11.11 5.06 15.56
N ALA A 40 10.31 5.70 14.70
CA ALA A 40 9.81 7.05 14.94
C ALA A 40 8.95 7.16 16.22
N ALA A 41 8.20 6.11 16.59
CA ALA A 41 7.43 6.07 17.83
C ALA A 41 8.31 5.89 19.09
N CYS A 42 9.53 5.39 18.93
CA CYS A 42 10.54 5.24 19.98
C CYS A 42 11.52 6.42 20.04
N ASP A 43 11.18 7.58 19.44
CA ASP A 43 12.06 8.76 19.30
C ASP A 43 13.37 8.50 18.53
N GLU A 44 13.37 7.49 17.65
CA GLU A 44 14.47 7.17 16.72
C GLU A 44 14.04 7.34 15.25
N PRO A 45 13.70 8.57 14.79
CA PRO A 45 13.18 8.79 13.44
C PRO A 45 14.28 8.63 12.38
N VAL A 46 14.09 7.66 11.48
CA VAL A 46 14.97 7.47 10.29
C VAL A 46 14.62 8.45 9.17
N CYS A 47 13.38 8.94 9.12
CA CYS A 47 12.92 9.93 8.14
C CYS A 47 11.84 10.85 8.72
N SER A 48 11.43 11.85 7.94
CA SER A 48 10.38 12.79 8.36
C SER A 48 9.00 12.11 8.44
N ASN A 49 8.13 12.64 9.30
CA ASN A 49 6.72 12.24 9.36
C ASN A 49 6.00 12.38 8.01
N GLU A 50 6.42 13.34 7.20
CA GLU A 50 5.91 13.55 5.84
C GLU A 50 6.29 12.38 4.92
N ASN A 51 7.56 11.96 4.93
CA ASN A 51 8.01 10.81 4.14
C ASN A 51 7.34 9.51 4.58
N LEU A 52 7.13 9.31 5.88
CA LEU A 52 6.35 8.17 6.40
C LEU A 52 4.93 8.15 5.85
N ARG A 53 4.28 9.31 5.75
CA ARG A 53 2.91 9.43 5.19
C ARG A 53 2.87 9.20 3.68
N ILE A 54 3.82 9.77 2.93
CA ILE A 54 3.92 9.53 1.48
C ILE A 54 4.05 8.04 1.19
N ARG A 55 5.00 7.36 1.88
CA ARG A 55 5.20 5.91 1.73
C ARG A 55 3.99 5.10 2.18
N ALA A 56 3.31 5.49 3.26
CA ALA A 56 2.12 4.81 3.73
C ALA A 56 0.97 4.87 2.70
N ASN A 57 0.74 6.05 2.12
CA ASN A 57 -0.30 6.28 1.12
C ASN A 57 -0.02 5.49 -0.15
N SER A 58 1.20 5.59 -0.68
CA SER A 58 1.69 4.79 -1.82
C SER A 58 1.44 3.30 -1.59
N LEU A 59 1.88 2.79 -0.44
CA LEU A 59 1.78 1.37 -0.11
C LEU A 59 0.32 0.91 0.05
N ALA A 60 -0.55 1.73 0.65
CA ALA A 60 -1.96 1.41 0.78
C ALA A 60 -2.67 1.30 -0.58
N LEU A 61 -2.37 2.22 -1.51
CA LEU A 61 -2.92 2.21 -2.85
C LEU A 61 -2.40 1.00 -3.65
N ARG A 62 -1.08 0.85 -3.72
CA ARG A 62 -0.44 -0.23 -4.49
C ARG A 62 -0.82 -1.62 -3.99
N ALA A 63 -0.77 -1.87 -2.68
CA ALA A 63 -1.11 -3.17 -2.12
C ALA A 63 -2.59 -3.51 -2.31
N SER A 64 -3.51 -2.57 -2.09
CA SER A 64 -4.95 -2.82 -2.27
C SER A 64 -5.31 -3.07 -3.73
N GLN A 65 -4.76 -2.28 -4.66
CA GLN A 65 -4.99 -2.46 -6.10
C GLN A 65 -4.38 -3.77 -6.62
N ALA A 66 -3.19 -4.15 -6.14
CA ALA A 66 -2.58 -5.43 -6.45
C ALA A 66 -3.45 -6.60 -5.93
N ALA A 67 -3.98 -6.51 -4.70
CA ALA A 67 -4.89 -7.52 -4.17
C ALA A 67 -6.20 -7.61 -4.98
N LEU A 68 -6.74 -6.48 -5.44
CA LEU A 68 -7.90 -6.47 -6.34
C LEU A 68 -7.59 -7.14 -7.69
N ALA A 69 -6.42 -6.85 -8.26
CA ALA A 69 -5.96 -7.49 -9.49
C ALA A 69 -5.77 -9.01 -9.30
N ALA A 70 -5.18 -9.44 -8.17
CA ALA A 70 -4.99 -10.85 -7.86
C ALA A 70 -6.32 -11.60 -7.68
N ALA A 71 -7.32 -10.94 -7.08
CA ALA A 71 -8.68 -11.46 -6.93
C ALA A 71 -9.48 -11.51 -8.25
N ASN A 72 -8.97 -10.94 -9.34
CA ASN A 72 -9.69 -10.85 -10.62
C ASN A 72 -11.11 -10.26 -10.43
N GLY A 73 -12.08 -10.67 -11.26
CA GLY A 73 -13.45 -10.16 -11.21
C GLY A 73 -14.18 -10.40 -9.87
N THR A 74 -13.82 -11.43 -9.10
CA THR A 74 -14.47 -11.68 -7.79
C THR A 74 -14.12 -10.60 -6.78
N GLY A 75 -12.95 -9.96 -6.91
CA GLY A 75 -12.55 -8.83 -6.09
C GLY A 75 -13.49 -7.61 -6.20
N TYR A 76 -14.22 -7.50 -7.31
CA TYR A 76 -15.19 -6.42 -7.56
C TYR A 76 -16.61 -6.76 -7.06
N VAL A 77 -16.86 -8.00 -6.64
CA VAL A 77 -18.15 -8.43 -6.10
C VAL A 77 -18.34 -7.87 -4.68
N VAL A 78 -19.56 -7.42 -4.38
CA VAL A 78 -19.95 -6.93 -3.04
C VAL A 78 -19.64 -8.01 -2.00
N GLY A 79 -18.96 -7.61 -0.93
CA GLY A 79 -18.54 -8.49 0.16
C GLY A 79 -17.10 -8.99 0.05
N HIS A 80 -16.48 -8.95 -1.13
CA HIS A 80 -15.07 -9.33 -1.26
C HIS A 80 -14.16 -8.29 -0.56
N PRO A 81 -13.19 -8.71 0.27
CA PRO A 81 -12.33 -7.78 1.01
C PRO A 81 -11.47 -6.90 0.10
N ALA A 82 -10.95 -7.45 -1.01
CA ALA A 82 -10.12 -6.69 -1.96
C ALA A 82 -10.79 -5.40 -2.48
N GLY A 83 -12.06 -5.47 -2.91
CA GLY A 83 -12.81 -4.30 -3.34
C GLY A 83 -13.05 -3.28 -2.21
N ARG A 84 -13.22 -3.75 -0.97
CA ARG A 84 -13.33 -2.88 0.21
C ARG A 84 -12.01 -2.14 0.47
N TRP A 85 -10.87 -2.85 0.47
CA TRP A 85 -9.56 -2.25 0.71
C TRP A 85 -9.22 -1.16 -0.31
N CYS A 86 -9.51 -1.35 -1.60
CA CYS A 86 -9.30 -0.30 -2.60
C CYS A 86 -10.08 0.98 -2.25
N ARG A 87 -11.35 0.86 -1.86
CA ARG A 87 -12.17 2.03 -1.51
C ARG A 87 -11.65 2.72 -0.25
N GLU A 88 -11.25 1.96 0.76
CA GLU A 88 -10.68 2.50 1.98
C GLU A 88 -9.31 3.17 1.70
N ALA A 89 -8.51 2.64 0.78
CA ALA A 89 -7.20 3.22 0.44
C ALA A 89 -7.33 4.59 -0.24
N LEU A 90 -8.37 4.77 -1.08
CA LEU A 90 -8.65 6.06 -1.72
C LEU A 90 -8.93 7.19 -0.71
N PHE A 91 -9.36 6.87 0.52
CA PHE A 91 -9.54 7.88 1.57
C PHE A 91 -8.24 8.62 1.90
N PHE A 92 -7.08 7.96 1.81
CA PHE A 92 -5.78 8.57 2.09
C PHE A 92 -5.30 9.56 1.03
N LEU A 93 -5.96 9.62 -0.12
CA LEU A 93 -5.71 10.67 -1.12
C LEU A 93 -6.25 12.03 -0.69
N VAL A 94 -7.26 12.04 0.20
CA VAL A 94 -8.00 13.26 0.55
C VAL A 94 -7.92 13.60 2.04
N TRP A 95 -7.61 12.64 2.90
CA TRP A 95 -7.56 12.86 4.34
C TRP A 95 -6.15 13.23 4.82
N SER A 96 -6.06 14.27 5.65
CA SER A 96 -4.83 14.71 6.32
C SER A 96 -3.63 14.75 5.38
N CYS A 97 -3.82 15.35 4.21
CA CYS A 97 -2.86 15.38 3.10
C CYS A 97 -2.28 16.80 2.96
N PRO A 98 -1.17 17.13 3.65
CA PRO A 98 -0.41 18.34 3.38
C PRO A 98 -0.06 18.45 1.90
N GLN A 99 0.14 19.69 1.41
CA GLN A 99 0.48 19.95 0.00
C GLN A 99 1.60 19.06 -0.54
N PRO A 100 2.72 18.82 0.19
CA PRO A 100 3.75 17.91 -0.29
C PRO A 100 3.30 16.44 -0.45
N VAL A 101 2.45 15.94 0.45
CA VAL A 101 1.93 14.56 0.39
C VAL A 101 0.98 14.41 -0.81
N MET A 102 0.14 15.42 -1.05
CA MET A 102 -0.74 15.44 -2.21
C MET A 102 0.06 15.50 -3.51
N ALA A 103 1.07 16.36 -3.58
CA ALA A 103 1.95 16.47 -4.73
C ALA A 103 2.66 15.14 -5.03
N ALA A 104 3.18 14.46 -4.00
CA ALA A 104 3.81 13.15 -4.15
C ALA A 104 2.83 12.09 -4.72
N ASN A 105 1.59 12.03 -4.19
CA ASN A 105 0.56 11.14 -4.72
C ASN A 105 0.26 11.44 -6.20
N LEU A 106 0.19 12.72 -6.60
CA LEU A 106 -0.05 13.10 -8.00
C LEU A 106 1.10 12.66 -8.91
N CYS A 107 2.35 12.86 -8.48
CA CYS A 107 3.52 12.40 -9.23
C CYS A 107 3.53 10.88 -9.38
N GLU A 108 3.26 10.14 -8.30
CA GLU A 108 3.20 8.67 -8.32
C GLU A 108 2.12 8.17 -9.30
N LEU A 109 0.91 8.71 -9.21
CA LEU A 109 -0.20 8.31 -10.08
C LEU A 109 0.02 8.70 -11.55
N ALA A 110 0.81 9.75 -11.81
CA ALA A 110 1.22 10.15 -13.15
C ALA A 110 2.45 9.39 -13.68
N GLY A 111 3.09 8.54 -12.85
CA GLY A 111 4.29 7.80 -13.24
C GLY A 111 5.56 8.66 -13.36
N ILE A 112 5.61 9.78 -12.64
CA ILE A 112 6.73 10.74 -12.61
C ILE A 112 7.26 10.98 -11.18
N ALA A 113 7.00 10.04 -10.27
CA ALA A 113 7.67 10.02 -8.97
C ALA A 113 9.09 9.46 -9.14
N ASP A 114 10.06 10.13 -8.52
CA ASP A 114 11.47 9.73 -8.48
C ASP A 114 11.70 8.45 -7.65
#